data_AF-A0A1H4DHA3-F1
#
_entry.id   AF-A0A1H4DHA3-F1
#
_cell.length_a   1.000
_cell.length_b   1.000
_cell.length_c   1.000
_cell.angle_alpha   90.00
_cell.angle_beta   90.00
_cell.angle_gamma   90.00
#
_symmetry.space_group_name_H-M   'P 1'
#
loop_
_entity.id
_entity.type
_entity.pdbx_description
1 polymer ?
#
loop_
_entity_poly.entity_id
_entity_poly.type
_entity_poly.pdbx_seq_one_letter_code
_entity_poly.pdbx_strand_id
1 'polypeptide(L)'
;MITSQMSYEELANEVAKDYMDVSIIMRKKMPDALKYFRRQSKFPMFLFSTVTSPRKNKWILIFFAKSKRRLKQYVDSFLVCVRETDHGKYVYRYDLPAKEGSLPGVTFYPPHFFSRYALRMGLELTGEDLIKRYFKTNTAMHYNADHLFLSEEEMKDLLNPVWYTSPDGISLGSATVVSGMELFICKTFVPWNMCKRDQLITCGKEEMFRLQEDLALDTHEEDVVSQSENHKIVEEFARMIMELIEKAG
;
A
#
# COMPACT_ATOMS: atom_id res chain seq x y z
N MET A 1 -1.58 -23.66 -3.33
CA MET A 1 -0.96 -22.89 -4.41
C MET A 1 -2.05 -22.19 -5.20
N ILE A 2 -1.86 -20.90 -5.45
CA ILE A 2 -2.77 -20.05 -6.21
C ILE A 2 -2.75 -20.47 -7.70
N THR A 3 -3.94 -20.60 -8.32
CA THR A 3 -4.10 -21.04 -9.73
C THR A 3 -5.07 -20.14 -10.50
N SER A 4 -5.11 -20.26 -11.83
CA SER A 4 -5.93 -19.40 -12.73
C SER A 4 -7.41 -19.72 -12.70
N GLN A 5 -7.75 -20.91 -12.20
CA GLN A 5 -9.11 -21.41 -12.15
C GLN A 5 -9.83 -21.00 -10.86
N MET A 6 -9.10 -20.44 -9.89
CA MET A 6 -9.68 -20.00 -8.62
C MET A 6 -10.55 -18.75 -8.82
N SER A 7 -11.72 -18.76 -8.21
CA SER A 7 -12.57 -17.58 -8.04
C SER A 7 -11.91 -16.55 -7.13
N TYR A 8 -12.42 -15.31 -7.11
CA TYR A 8 -11.93 -14.27 -6.20
C TYR A 8 -11.99 -14.69 -4.72
N GLU A 9 -13.04 -15.41 -4.33
CA GLU A 9 -13.20 -15.94 -2.97
C GLU A 9 -12.16 -17.02 -2.65
N GLU A 10 -11.93 -17.96 -3.58
CA GLU A 10 -10.90 -18.99 -3.40
C GLU A 10 -9.49 -18.39 -3.32
N LEU A 11 -9.21 -17.37 -4.15
CA LEU A 11 -7.97 -16.62 -4.11
C LEU A 11 -7.77 -15.91 -2.77
N ALA A 12 -8.79 -15.18 -2.28
CA ALA A 12 -8.73 -14.48 -1.01
C ALA A 12 -8.48 -15.44 0.17
N ASN A 13 -9.21 -16.55 0.20
CA ASN A 13 -9.05 -17.59 1.21
C ASN A 13 -7.68 -18.27 1.18
N GLU A 14 -7.15 -18.58 -0.01
CA GLU A 14 -5.81 -19.16 -0.15
C GLU A 14 -4.72 -18.19 0.31
N VAL A 15 -4.83 -16.89 -0.04
CA VAL A 15 -3.90 -15.85 0.41
C VAL A 15 -3.92 -15.70 1.93
N ALA A 16 -5.12 -15.63 2.54
CA ALA A 16 -5.26 -15.50 3.99
C ALA A 16 -4.71 -16.71 4.76
N LYS A 17 -4.98 -17.93 4.28
CA LYS A 17 -4.43 -19.16 4.89
C LYS A 17 -2.91 -19.21 4.79
N ASP A 18 -2.37 -18.88 3.63
CA ASP A 18 -0.92 -18.91 3.39
C ASP A 18 -0.18 -17.78 4.13
N TYR A 19 -0.83 -16.63 4.32
CA TYR A 19 -0.29 -15.53 5.11
C TYR A 19 0.11 -15.98 6.52
N MET A 20 -0.69 -16.85 7.17
CA MET A 20 -0.38 -17.35 8.51
C MET A 20 0.95 -18.10 8.57
N ASP A 21 1.21 -18.98 7.59
CA ASP A 21 2.48 -19.72 7.49
C ASP A 21 3.66 -18.77 7.21
N VAL A 22 3.47 -17.83 6.29
CA VAL A 22 4.52 -16.88 5.90
C VAL A 22 4.80 -15.86 7.00
N SER A 23 3.81 -15.48 7.81
CA SER A 23 3.99 -14.61 8.98
C SER A 23 4.94 -15.24 10.02
N ILE A 24 4.93 -16.58 10.16
CA ILE A 24 5.87 -17.30 11.03
C ILE A 24 7.28 -17.21 10.45
N ILE A 25 7.43 -17.38 9.14
CA ILE A 25 8.73 -17.24 8.45
C ILE A 25 9.27 -15.81 8.60
N MET A 26 8.41 -14.80 8.42
CA MET A 26 8.75 -13.39 8.59
C MET A 26 9.23 -13.10 10.02
N ARG A 27 8.52 -13.60 11.03
CA ARG A 27 8.92 -13.45 12.44
C ARG A 27 10.30 -14.05 12.72
N LYS A 28 10.62 -15.21 12.14
CA LYS A 28 11.96 -15.83 12.26
C LYS A 28 13.08 -14.99 11.62
N LYS A 29 12.78 -14.24 10.55
CA LYS A 29 13.74 -13.34 9.86
C LYS A 29 13.84 -11.95 10.49
N MET A 30 12.90 -11.58 11.35
CA MET A 30 12.85 -10.25 11.99
C MET A 30 14.14 -9.86 12.74
N PRO A 31 14.80 -10.75 13.52
CA PRO A 31 16.04 -10.39 14.21
C PRO A 31 17.18 -9.99 13.27
N ASP A 32 17.28 -10.66 12.11
CA ASP A 32 18.30 -10.35 11.11
C ASP A 32 18.00 -9.01 10.42
N ALA A 33 16.73 -8.74 10.11
CA ALA A 33 16.30 -7.44 9.59
C ALA A 33 16.60 -6.30 10.59
N LEU A 34 16.31 -6.51 11.87
CA LEU A 34 16.63 -5.55 12.93
C LEU A 34 18.14 -5.30 13.04
N LYS A 35 18.97 -6.36 13.00
CA LYS A 35 20.43 -6.24 13.00
C LYS A 35 20.94 -5.49 11.77
N TYR A 36 20.35 -5.73 10.60
CA TYR A 36 20.64 -5.01 9.37
C TYR A 36 20.37 -3.50 9.54
N PHE A 37 19.16 -3.11 9.97
CA PHE A 37 18.78 -1.69 10.09
C PHE A 37 19.55 -0.94 11.17
N ARG A 38 19.92 -1.59 12.29
CA ARG A 38 20.69 -0.94 13.37
C ARG A 38 22.07 -0.43 12.93
N ARG A 39 22.64 -1.00 11.87
CA ARG A 39 23.94 -0.62 11.32
C ARG A 39 23.87 0.56 10.35
N GLN A 40 22.66 1.02 10.03
CA GLN A 40 22.41 1.99 8.99
C GLN A 40 22.31 3.40 9.59
N SER A 41 22.76 4.38 8.81
CA SER A 41 22.72 5.81 9.19
C SER A 41 21.68 6.61 8.40
N LYS A 42 21.21 6.08 7.25
CA LYS A 42 20.25 6.76 6.38
C LYS A 42 18.89 6.07 6.46
N PHE A 43 17.85 6.88 6.62
CA PHE A 43 16.45 6.44 6.67
C PHE A 43 15.61 7.34 5.73
N PRO A 44 14.45 6.87 5.21
CA PRO A 44 13.87 5.55 5.42
C PRO A 44 14.67 4.44 4.71
N MET A 45 14.64 3.22 5.27
CA MET A 45 15.34 2.08 4.68
C MET A 45 14.44 0.86 4.56
N PHE A 46 14.68 0.07 3.52
CA PHE A 46 13.91 -1.11 3.15
C PHE A 46 14.83 -2.31 2.96
N LEU A 47 14.35 -3.48 3.35
CA LEU A 47 14.96 -4.77 3.13
C LEU A 47 13.90 -5.72 2.55
N PHE A 48 14.19 -6.28 1.38
CA PHE A 48 13.31 -7.20 0.69
C PHE A 48 13.88 -8.62 0.79
N SER A 49 13.02 -9.60 1.08
CA SER A 49 13.38 -11.01 0.99
C SER A 49 12.26 -11.78 0.29
N THR A 50 12.62 -12.66 -0.64
CA THR A 50 11.65 -13.57 -1.27
C THR A 50 11.64 -14.92 -0.54
N VAL A 51 10.48 -15.54 -0.42
CA VAL A 51 10.31 -16.92 0.07
C VAL A 51 9.26 -17.65 -0.75
N THR A 52 9.35 -18.98 -0.77
CA THR A 52 8.26 -19.85 -1.23
C THR A 52 7.61 -20.49 0.00
N SER A 53 6.30 -20.34 0.13
CA SER A 53 5.55 -20.87 1.26
C SER A 53 5.40 -22.40 1.17
N PRO A 54 5.01 -23.08 2.27
CA PRO A 54 4.64 -24.51 2.22
C PRO A 54 3.53 -24.80 1.20
N ARG A 55 2.65 -23.82 0.95
CA ARG A 55 1.58 -23.91 -0.05
C ARG A 55 2.05 -23.63 -1.48
N LYS A 56 3.37 -23.47 -1.69
CA LYS A 56 4.08 -23.25 -2.96
C LYS A 56 3.83 -21.89 -3.61
N ASN A 57 3.35 -20.90 -2.87
CA ASN A 57 3.20 -19.53 -3.39
C ASN A 57 4.48 -18.73 -3.15
N LYS A 58 4.81 -17.80 -4.05
CA LYS A 58 5.96 -16.89 -3.87
C LYS A 58 5.52 -15.65 -3.10
N TRP A 59 6.29 -15.28 -2.09
CA TRP A 59 6.03 -14.13 -1.24
C TRP A 59 7.25 -13.21 -1.18
N ILE A 60 7.00 -11.90 -1.23
CA ILE A 60 7.97 -10.87 -0.91
C ILE A 60 7.68 -10.40 0.51
N LEU A 61 8.67 -10.60 1.39
CA LEU A 61 8.73 -10.05 2.74
C LEU A 61 9.36 -8.67 2.64
N ILE A 62 8.63 -7.67 3.10
CA ILE A 62 9.06 -6.27 3.06
C ILE A 62 9.26 -5.83 4.49
N PHE A 63 10.51 -5.62 4.88
CA PHE A 63 10.87 -5.01 6.15
C PHE A 63 11.32 -3.58 5.90
N PHE A 64 10.96 -2.66 6.78
CA PHE A 64 11.41 -1.28 6.66
C PHE A 64 11.46 -0.58 8.00
N ALA A 65 12.22 0.51 8.00
CA ALA A 65 12.28 1.43 9.12
C ALA A 65 12.22 2.84 8.56
N LYS A 66 11.24 3.64 8.99
CA LYS A 66 11.08 5.02 8.54
C LYS A 66 12.09 5.96 9.18
N SER A 67 12.46 5.69 10.42
CA SER A 67 13.46 6.45 11.17
C SER A 67 14.25 5.56 12.11
N LYS A 68 15.45 6.03 12.52
CA LYS A 68 16.27 5.37 13.55
C LYS A 68 15.55 5.29 14.89
N ARG A 69 14.61 6.21 15.14
CA ARG A 69 13.80 6.27 16.35
C ARG A 69 12.73 5.20 16.34
N ARG A 70 11.93 5.10 15.27
CA ARG A 70 10.89 4.07 15.12
C ARG A 70 11.48 2.66 15.27
N LEU A 71 12.68 2.46 14.73
CA LEU A 71 13.47 1.23 14.87
C LEU A 71 13.75 0.80 16.33
N LYS A 72 13.75 1.74 17.29
CA LYS A 72 13.90 1.41 18.73
C LYS A 72 12.63 0.75 19.29
N GLN A 73 11.47 1.02 18.71
CA GLN A 73 10.18 0.48 19.12
C GLN A 73 9.87 -0.82 18.37
N TYR A 74 9.91 -0.78 17.03
CA TYR A 74 9.62 -1.93 16.19
C TYR A 74 10.22 -1.76 14.78
N VAL A 75 10.28 -2.87 14.03
CA VAL A 75 10.57 -2.87 12.59
C VAL A 75 9.23 -3.03 11.89
N ASP A 76 8.90 -2.12 10.98
CA ASP A 76 7.71 -2.28 10.16
C ASP A 76 7.89 -3.41 9.18
N SER A 77 6.79 -4.14 8.92
CA SER A 77 6.80 -5.18 7.91
C SER A 77 5.42 -5.46 7.36
N PHE A 78 5.36 -5.81 6.07
CA PHE A 78 4.19 -6.42 5.47
C PHE A 78 4.60 -7.46 4.41
N LEU A 79 3.62 -8.24 3.99
CA LEU A 79 3.79 -9.39 3.11
C LEU A 79 2.97 -9.19 1.84
N VAL A 80 3.58 -9.45 0.69
CA VAL A 80 2.85 -9.50 -0.58
C VAL A 80 3.13 -10.83 -1.29
N CYS A 81 2.06 -11.50 -1.70
CA CYS A 81 2.12 -12.72 -2.50
C CYS A 81 2.19 -12.33 -3.97
N VAL A 82 3.13 -12.91 -4.71
CA VAL A 82 3.30 -12.65 -6.14
C VAL A 82 3.00 -13.91 -6.91
N ARG A 83 2.12 -13.79 -7.90
CA ARG A 83 1.81 -14.84 -8.83
C ARG A 83 2.13 -14.42 -10.25
N GLU A 84 2.97 -15.21 -10.90
CA GLU A 84 3.30 -15.06 -12.30
C GLU A 84 2.31 -15.82 -13.17
N THR A 85 1.84 -15.18 -14.23
CA THR A 85 0.96 -15.76 -15.26
C THR A 85 1.42 -15.27 -16.64
N ASP A 86 0.87 -15.87 -17.69
CA ASP A 86 1.12 -15.45 -19.08
C ASP A 86 0.64 -14.01 -19.36
N HIS A 87 -0.24 -13.47 -18.50
CA HIS A 87 -0.76 -12.11 -18.58
C HIS A 87 -0.01 -11.11 -17.68
N GLY A 88 1.04 -11.56 -16.99
CA GLY A 88 1.88 -10.75 -16.11
C GLY A 88 1.81 -11.15 -14.63
N LYS A 89 2.30 -10.28 -13.75
CA LYS A 89 2.38 -10.55 -12.31
C LYS A 89 1.17 -9.99 -11.57
N TYR A 90 0.39 -10.87 -10.97
CA TYR A 90 -0.62 -10.52 -9.97
C TYR A 90 0.05 -10.41 -8.62
N VAL A 91 -0.35 -9.41 -7.83
CA VAL A 91 0.11 -9.25 -6.45
C VAL A 91 -1.08 -9.23 -5.51
N TYR A 92 -0.96 -9.93 -4.39
CA TYR A 92 -1.97 -10.01 -3.35
C TYR A 92 -1.38 -9.57 -2.02
N ARG A 93 -2.06 -8.68 -1.31
CA ARG A 93 -1.69 -8.21 0.03
C ARG A 93 -2.79 -8.59 0.99
N TYR A 94 -2.44 -9.20 2.12
CA TYR A 94 -3.38 -9.47 3.21
C TYR A 94 -3.15 -8.45 4.32
N ASP A 95 -4.23 -7.81 4.76
CA ASP A 95 -4.25 -6.79 5.78
C ASP A 95 -5.07 -7.26 6.97
N LEU A 96 -4.47 -7.16 8.16
CA LEU A 96 -5.17 -7.45 9.41
C LEU A 96 -6.17 -6.33 9.72
N PRO A 97 -7.25 -6.62 10.47
CA PRO A 97 -8.20 -5.62 10.92
C PRO A 97 -7.48 -4.46 11.63
N ALA A 98 -7.72 -3.23 11.18
CA ALA A 98 -7.09 -2.04 11.76
C ALA A 98 -7.81 -1.57 13.04
N LYS A 99 -9.10 -1.87 13.18
CA LYS A 99 -9.95 -1.49 14.32
C LYS A 99 -10.71 -2.70 14.85
N GLU A 100 -11.00 -2.70 16.15
CA GLU A 100 -11.86 -3.72 16.74
C GLU A 100 -13.22 -3.72 16.04
N GLY A 101 -13.70 -4.91 15.64
CA GLY A 101 -14.93 -5.08 14.87
C GLY A 101 -14.79 -4.90 13.34
N SER A 102 -13.62 -4.50 12.82
CA SER A 102 -13.37 -4.47 11.36
C SER A 102 -13.00 -5.85 10.80
N LEU A 103 -13.29 -6.07 9.51
CA LEU A 103 -12.94 -7.30 8.80
C LEU A 103 -11.47 -7.27 8.33
N PRO A 104 -10.81 -8.44 8.23
CA PRO A 104 -9.54 -8.52 7.51
C PRO A 104 -9.73 -8.21 6.04
N GLY A 105 -8.68 -7.68 5.40
CA GLY A 105 -8.69 -7.28 4.00
C GLY A 105 -7.76 -8.12 3.12
N VAL A 106 -8.12 -8.30 1.85
CA VAL A 106 -7.19 -8.73 0.80
C VAL A 106 -7.22 -7.72 -0.34
N THR A 107 -6.08 -7.14 -0.66
CA THR A 107 -5.92 -6.24 -1.81
C THR A 107 -5.29 -6.97 -2.99
N PHE A 108 -5.94 -6.88 -4.15
CA PHE A 108 -5.54 -7.52 -5.40
C PHE A 108 -5.03 -6.46 -6.37
N TYR A 109 -3.79 -6.61 -6.80
CA TYR A 109 -3.16 -5.80 -7.83
C TYR A 109 -3.01 -6.65 -9.10
N PRO A 110 -3.86 -6.46 -10.12
CA PRO A 110 -3.71 -7.11 -11.41
C PRO A 110 -2.51 -6.54 -12.18
N PRO A 111 -1.97 -7.26 -13.18
CA PRO A 111 -0.76 -6.84 -13.90
C PRO A 111 -0.85 -5.44 -14.50
N HIS A 112 -2.01 -5.10 -15.07
CA HIS A 112 -2.24 -3.78 -15.70
C HIS A 112 -2.19 -2.62 -14.70
N PHE A 113 -2.40 -2.86 -13.40
CA PHE A 113 -2.24 -1.83 -12.37
C PHE A 113 -0.79 -1.33 -12.35
N PHE A 114 0.18 -2.26 -12.26
CA PHE A 114 1.60 -1.91 -12.23
C PHE A 114 2.06 -1.33 -13.56
N SER A 115 1.59 -1.86 -14.70
CA SER A 115 1.90 -1.28 -16.01
C SER A 115 1.46 0.18 -16.11
N ARG A 116 0.27 0.52 -15.61
CA ARG A 116 -0.22 1.91 -15.56
C ARG A 116 0.56 2.76 -14.59
N TYR A 117 0.92 2.22 -13.41
CA TYR A 117 1.77 2.90 -12.45
C TYR A 117 3.13 3.27 -13.07
N ALA A 118 3.82 2.31 -13.70
CA ALA A 118 5.10 2.56 -14.37
C ALA A 118 4.98 3.64 -15.45
N LEU A 119 3.99 3.51 -16.33
CA LEU A 119 3.76 4.46 -17.43
C LEU A 119 3.50 5.88 -16.92
N ARG A 120 2.60 6.03 -15.94
CA ARG A 120 2.17 7.34 -15.43
C ARG A 120 3.21 8.01 -14.55
N MET A 121 4.06 7.22 -13.89
CA MET A 121 5.19 7.72 -13.09
C MET A 121 6.48 7.89 -13.91
N GLY A 122 6.48 7.55 -15.21
CA GLY A 122 7.67 7.63 -16.05
C GLY A 122 8.80 6.69 -15.61
N LEU A 123 8.47 5.49 -15.11
CA LEU A 123 9.43 4.53 -14.58
C LEU A 123 9.83 3.49 -15.64
N GLU A 124 11.13 3.33 -15.86
CA GLU A 124 11.70 2.25 -16.67
C GLU A 124 11.95 0.98 -15.83
N LEU A 125 10.96 0.60 -15.01
CA LEU A 125 11.01 -0.58 -14.16
C LEU A 125 9.92 -1.57 -14.57
N THR A 126 10.22 -2.87 -14.47
CA THR A 126 9.25 -3.94 -14.73
C THR A 126 9.36 -5.05 -13.68
N GLY A 127 8.44 -6.00 -13.70
CA GLY A 127 8.51 -7.20 -12.88
C GLY A 127 8.55 -6.93 -11.37
N GLU A 128 9.40 -7.67 -10.66
CA GLU A 128 9.53 -7.52 -9.20
C GLU A 128 10.14 -6.18 -8.78
N ASP A 129 11.00 -5.56 -9.59
CA ASP A 129 11.62 -4.28 -9.23
C ASP A 129 10.61 -3.14 -9.25
N LEU A 130 9.67 -3.17 -10.20
CA LEU A 130 8.52 -2.27 -10.22
C LEU A 130 7.62 -2.48 -9.00
N ILE A 131 7.33 -3.74 -8.65
CA ILE A 131 6.53 -4.08 -7.46
C ILE A 131 7.21 -3.54 -6.20
N LYS A 132 8.52 -3.78 -6.04
CA LYS A 132 9.30 -3.27 -4.90
C LYS A 132 9.33 -1.74 -4.87
N ARG A 133 9.47 -1.06 -6.01
CA ARG A 133 9.42 0.41 -6.08
C ARG A 133 8.05 0.96 -5.67
N TYR A 134 6.97 0.33 -6.12
CA TYR A 134 5.62 0.72 -5.72
C TYR A 134 5.45 0.61 -4.20
N PHE A 135 5.74 -0.54 -3.62
CA PHE A 135 5.56 -0.78 -2.18
C PHE A 135 6.57 -0.06 -1.30
N LYS A 136 7.74 0.33 -1.83
CA LYS A 136 8.71 1.16 -1.12
C LYS A 136 8.18 2.56 -0.84
N THR A 137 7.39 3.12 -1.76
CA THR A 137 6.85 4.48 -1.60
C THR A 137 5.42 4.45 -1.07
N ASN A 138 4.62 3.48 -1.47
CA ASN A 138 3.21 3.36 -1.13
C ASN A 138 3.00 2.34 -0.01
N THR A 139 3.73 2.51 1.10
CA THR A 139 3.76 1.55 2.23
C THR A 139 2.47 1.52 3.04
N ALA A 140 1.75 2.65 3.09
CA ALA A 140 0.51 2.80 3.83
C ALA A 140 -0.58 3.22 2.85
N MET A 141 -1.75 2.59 2.95
CA MET A 141 -2.91 2.87 2.11
C MET A 141 -4.09 3.08 3.06
N HIS A 142 -4.82 4.17 2.86
CA HIS A 142 -6.04 4.46 3.62
C HIS A 142 -7.26 4.20 2.73
N TYR A 143 -8.19 3.38 3.22
CA TYR A 143 -9.42 3.04 2.50
C TYR A 143 -10.43 4.18 2.65
N ASN A 144 -11.02 4.62 1.53
CA ASN A 144 -12.16 5.52 1.58
C ASN A 144 -13.19 5.13 0.50
N ALA A 145 -14.46 5.14 0.89
CA ALA A 145 -15.60 4.84 0.03
C ALA A 145 -16.65 5.97 -0.01
N ASP A 146 -16.47 7.04 0.77
CA ASP A 146 -17.55 7.97 1.09
C ASP A 146 -17.79 9.04 0.02
N HIS A 147 -16.86 9.26 -0.90
CA HIS A 147 -17.02 10.22 -1.99
C HIS A 147 -16.32 9.73 -3.25
N LEU A 148 -17.09 9.10 -4.12
CA LEU A 148 -16.63 8.66 -5.43
C LEU A 148 -16.93 9.79 -6.40
N PHE A 149 -15.89 10.33 -7.04
CA PHE A 149 -15.91 11.49 -7.94
C PHE A 149 -16.65 11.20 -9.26
N LEU A 150 -17.83 10.61 -9.15
CA LEU A 150 -18.62 9.98 -10.18
C LEU A 150 -20.07 10.40 -9.94
N SER A 151 -20.76 10.71 -11.04
CA SER A 151 -22.20 10.92 -11.03
C SER A 151 -22.95 9.63 -10.65
N GLU A 152 -24.21 9.75 -10.25
CA GLU A 152 -25.06 8.58 -9.98
C GLU A 152 -25.17 7.65 -11.20
N GLU A 153 -25.10 8.19 -12.41
CA GLU A 153 -25.12 7.40 -13.65
C GLU A 153 -23.82 6.62 -13.85
N GLU A 154 -22.67 7.26 -13.65
CA GLU A 154 -21.36 6.58 -13.69
C GLU A 154 -21.22 5.52 -12.58
N MET A 155 -21.86 5.73 -11.43
CA MET A 155 -21.89 4.79 -10.32
C MET A 155 -22.70 3.53 -10.62
N LYS A 156 -23.77 3.61 -11.43
CA LYS A 156 -24.64 2.45 -11.74
C LYS A 156 -23.92 1.31 -12.44
N ASP A 157 -22.93 1.64 -13.27
CA ASP A 157 -22.16 0.66 -14.04
C ASP A 157 -20.95 0.11 -13.26
N LEU A 158 -20.68 0.64 -12.06
CA LEU A 158 -19.54 0.29 -11.26
C LEU A 158 -19.96 -0.56 -10.06
N LEU A 159 -19.41 -1.77 -10.01
CA LEU A 159 -19.57 -2.65 -8.85
C LEU A 159 -18.77 -2.09 -7.67
N ASN A 160 -19.44 -1.42 -6.73
CA ASN A 160 -18.90 -0.91 -5.46
C ASN A 160 -17.54 -0.22 -5.61
N PRO A 161 -17.46 0.91 -6.34
CA PRO A 161 -16.18 1.54 -6.62
C PRO A 161 -15.61 2.13 -5.32
N VAL A 162 -14.28 2.07 -5.18
CA VAL A 162 -13.57 2.58 -3.99
C VAL A 162 -12.20 3.13 -4.40
N TRP A 163 -11.57 3.87 -3.50
CA TRP A 163 -10.24 4.42 -3.72
C TRP A 163 -9.35 4.39 -2.48
N TYR A 164 -8.05 4.48 -2.73
CA TYR A 164 -7.02 4.57 -1.70
C TYR A 164 -6.02 5.64 -2.05
N THR A 165 -5.61 6.41 -1.05
CA THR A 165 -4.49 7.33 -1.19
C THR A 165 -3.18 6.68 -0.80
N SER A 166 -2.12 7.20 -1.42
CA SER A 166 -0.75 6.84 -1.16
C SER A 166 0.16 8.01 -1.56
N PRO A 167 1.43 8.02 -1.13
CA PRO A 167 2.33 9.14 -1.41
C PRO A 167 2.50 9.45 -2.91
N ASP A 168 2.52 8.44 -3.79
CA ASP A 168 2.64 8.68 -5.23
C ASP A 168 1.31 9.12 -5.90
N GLY A 169 0.15 8.86 -5.27
CA GLY A 169 -1.17 9.12 -5.88
C GLY A 169 -2.31 8.24 -5.36
N ILE A 170 -3.34 8.07 -6.19
CA ILE A 170 -4.59 7.40 -5.86
C ILE A 170 -4.70 6.06 -6.59
N SER A 171 -5.01 4.99 -5.86
CA SER A 171 -5.42 3.71 -6.44
C SER A 171 -6.94 3.65 -6.53
N LEU A 172 -7.49 3.38 -7.71
CA LEU A 172 -8.93 3.26 -7.95
C LEU A 172 -9.29 1.81 -8.26
N GLY A 173 -10.44 1.37 -7.76
CA GLY A 173 -10.85 -0.01 -7.94
C GLY A 173 -12.28 -0.29 -7.53
N SER A 174 -12.51 -1.51 -7.09
CA SER A 174 -13.81 -1.97 -6.57
C SER A 174 -13.60 -2.80 -5.30
N ALA A 175 -14.53 -2.68 -4.36
CA ALA A 175 -14.56 -3.48 -3.14
C ALA A 175 -15.73 -4.47 -3.14
N THR A 176 -15.54 -5.62 -2.52
CA THR A 176 -16.62 -6.56 -2.20
C THR A 176 -16.28 -7.29 -0.92
N VAL A 177 -17.22 -8.07 -0.39
CA VAL A 177 -16.98 -8.91 0.79
C VAL A 177 -17.07 -10.36 0.36
N VAL A 178 -16.02 -11.15 0.65
CA VAL A 178 -15.96 -12.59 0.35
C VAL A 178 -15.49 -13.34 1.58
N SER A 179 -16.20 -14.40 1.98
CA SER A 179 -15.82 -15.22 3.15
C SER A 179 -15.50 -14.41 4.43
N GLY A 180 -16.21 -13.30 4.68
CA GLY A 180 -15.94 -12.44 5.85
C GLY A 180 -14.65 -11.61 5.76
N MET A 181 -14.08 -11.43 4.57
CA MET A 181 -12.97 -10.53 4.27
C MET A 181 -13.41 -9.43 3.32
N GLU A 182 -12.90 -8.23 3.51
CA GLU A 182 -12.96 -7.17 2.51
C GLU A 182 -11.99 -7.50 1.37
N LEU A 183 -12.50 -7.56 0.14
CA LEU A 183 -11.70 -7.77 -1.05
C LEU A 183 -11.66 -6.49 -1.86
N PHE A 184 -10.47 -5.91 -1.98
CA PHE A 184 -10.24 -4.78 -2.86
C PHE A 184 -9.51 -5.20 -4.14
N ILE A 185 -10.00 -4.74 -5.29
CA ILE A 185 -9.37 -4.98 -6.60
C ILE A 185 -8.91 -3.65 -7.19
N CYS A 186 -7.59 -3.41 -7.18
CA CYS A 186 -6.94 -2.22 -7.72
C CYS A 186 -6.98 -2.20 -9.25
N LYS A 187 -7.94 -1.50 -9.86
CA LYS A 187 -8.08 -1.47 -11.33
C LYS A 187 -7.10 -0.50 -12.00
N THR A 188 -6.75 0.60 -11.36
CA THR A 188 -5.83 1.59 -11.94
C THR A 188 -5.17 2.47 -10.87
N PHE A 189 -4.07 3.11 -11.24
CA PHE A 189 -3.35 4.07 -10.40
C PHE A 189 -3.29 5.46 -11.07
N VAL A 190 -3.63 6.52 -10.36
CA VAL A 190 -3.60 7.92 -10.85
C VAL A 190 -2.61 8.71 -10.00
N PRO A 191 -1.47 9.18 -10.55
CA PRO A 191 -0.56 10.02 -9.79
C PRO A 191 -1.18 11.38 -9.47
N TRP A 192 -0.70 12.03 -8.41
CA TRP A 192 -1.25 13.32 -7.96
C TRP A 192 -1.31 14.37 -9.07
N ASN A 193 -0.27 14.47 -9.89
CA ASN A 193 -0.21 15.42 -11.01
C ASN A 193 -1.20 15.17 -12.16
N MET A 194 -1.91 14.03 -12.14
CA MET A 194 -2.97 13.70 -13.10
C MET A 194 -4.38 13.77 -12.48
N CYS A 195 -4.49 14.09 -11.20
CA CYS A 195 -5.78 14.17 -10.51
C CYS A 195 -6.52 15.46 -10.90
N LYS A 196 -7.84 15.39 -10.98
CA LYS A 196 -8.71 16.56 -11.14
C LYS A 196 -8.75 17.39 -9.86
N ARG A 197 -9.16 18.65 -9.96
CA ARG A 197 -9.26 19.59 -8.82
C ARG A 197 -10.00 18.99 -7.62
N ASP A 198 -11.20 18.43 -7.83
CA ASP A 198 -11.99 17.85 -6.73
C ASP A 198 -11.32 16.61 -6.11
N GLN A 199 -10.62 15.82 -6.93
CA GLN A 199 -9.85 14.66 -6.45
C GLN A 199 -8.67 15.11 -5.58
N LEU A 200 -7.95 16.15 -6.01
CA LEU A 200 -6.85 16.73 -5.23
C LEU A 200 -7.33 17.25 -3.87
N ILE A 201 -8.48 17.94 -3.83
CA ILE A 201 -9.04 18.47 -2.59
C ILE A 201 -9.40 17.34 -1.63
N THR A 202 -10.21 16.38 -2.08
CA THR A 202 -10.74 15.32 -1.22
C THR A 202 -9.68 14.28 -0.89
N CYS A 203 -9.02 13.69 -1.88
CA CYS A 203 -8.03 12.65 -1.64
C CYS A 203 -6.74 13.23 -1.05
N GLY A 204 -6.35 14.46 -1.40
CA GLY A 204 -5.20 15.11 -0.78
C GLY A 204 -5.41 15.33 0.71
N LYS A 205 -6.62 15.71 1.13
CA LYS A 205 -6.96 15.83 2.56
C LYS A 205 -6.88 14.49 3.29
N GLU A 206 -7.42 13.42 2.73
CA GLU A 206 -7.33 12.08 3.33
C GLU A 206 -5.87 11.59 3.43
N GLU A 207 -5.06 11.83 2.39
CA GLU A 207 -3.64 11.48 2.44
C GLU A 207 -2.87 12.30 3.48
N MET A 208 -3.21 13.59 3.66
CA MET A 208 -2.66 14.41 4.73
C MET A 208 -2.97 13.82 6.11
N PHE A 209 -4.22 13.40 6.36
CA PHE A 209 -4.58 12.76 7.63
C PHE A 209 -3.80 11.46 7.84
N ARG A 210 -3.77 10.58 6.83
CA ARG A 210 -3.00 9.32 6.89
C ARG A 210 -1.53 9.58 7.18
N LEU A 211 -0.93 10.59 6.54
CA LEU A 211 0.46 10.97 6.72
C LEU A 211 0.71 11.50 8.14
N GLN A 212 -0.19 12.33 8.67
CA GLN A 212 -0.11 12.83 10.04
C GLN A 212 -0.21 11.69 11.06
N GLU A 213 -1.16 10.76 10.91
CA GLU A 213 -1.30 9.59 11.79
C GLU A 213 -0.03 8.73 11.78
N ASP A 214 0.52 8.46 10.60
CA ASP A 214 1.72 7.65 10.44
C ASP A 214 2.97 8.32 11.03
N LEU A 215 3.09 9.65 10.90
CA LEU A 215 4.18 10.42 11.48
C LEU A 215 4.03 10.61 12.99
N ALA A 216 2.81 10.61 13.54
CA ALA A 216 2.59 10.64 14.98
C ALA A 216 3.22 9.43 15.68
N LEU A 217 3.20 8.26 15.03
CA LEU A 217 3.89 7.05 15.52
C LEU A 217 5.41 7.21 15.61
N ASP A 218 5.99 8.17 14.87
CA ASP A 218 7.43 8.47 14.87
C ASP A 218 7.80 9.54 15.92
N THR A 219 6.86 9.99 16.75
CA THR A 219 7.09 11.04 17.76
C THR A 219 6.85 10.58 19.20
N HIS A 220 7.54 11.23 20.13
CA HIS A 220 7.20 11.29 21.57
C HIS A 220 7.02 12.78 21.87
N GLU A 221 6.09 13.14 22.75
CA GLU A 221 5.61 14.52 22.94
C GLU A 221 6.72 15.57 23.16
N GLU A 222 7.88 15.17 23.70
CA GLU A 222 8.98 16.05 24.10
C GLU A 222 10.08 16.23 23.03
N ASP A 223 10.02 15.54 21.87
CA ASP A 223 11.07 15.60 20.85
C ASP A 223 10.73 16.57 19.72
N VAL A 224 11.08 17.84 19.96
CA VAL A 224 10.82 18.99 19.08
C VAL A 224 11.49 18.86 17.70
N VAL A 225 12.65 18.18 17.59
CA VAL A 225 13.36 18.05 16.31
C VAL A 225 12.62 17.10 15.38
N SER A 226 12.24 15.92 15.89
CA SER A 226 11.44 14.97 15.11
C SER A 226 10.07 15.53 14.73
N GLN A 227 9.45 16.31 15.62
CA GLN A 227 8.20 17.01 15.31
C GLN A 227 8.38 18.03 14.18
N SER A 228 9.47 18.80 14.18
CA SER A 228 9.78 19.75 13.12
C SER A 228 10.03 19.07 11.77
N GLU A 229 10.78 17.96 11.75
CA GLU A 229 11.02 17.18 10.53
C GLU A 229 9.73 16.56 9.97
N ASN A 230 8.92 15.96 10.83
CA ASN A 230 7.62 15.41 10.44
C ASN A 230 6.67 16.50 9.92
N HIS A 231 6.66 17.66 10.57
CA HIS A 231 5.87 18.80 10.13
C HIS A 231 6.25 19.23 8.71
N LYS A 232 7.55 19.32 8.40
CA LYS A 232 8.02 19.65 7.05
C LYS A 232 7.53 18.66 5.99
N ILE A 233 7.49 17.37 6.28
CA ILE A 233 6.98 16.36 5.34
C ILE A 233 5.50 16.62 5.01
N VAL A 234 4.69 16.94 6.03
CA VAL A 234 3.27 17.27 5.85
C VAL A 234 3.11 18.59 5.09
N GLU A 235 3.90 19.62 5.42
CA GLU A 235 3.88 20.92 4.73
C GLU A 235 4.31 20.79 3.25
N GLU A 236 5.33 19.98 2.96
CA GLU A 236 5.78 19.72 1.59
C GLU A 236 4.70 19.01 0.78
N PHE A 237 4.04 18.00 1.36
CA PHE A 237 2.91 17.35 0.70
C PHE A 237 1.74 18.31 0.49
N ALA A 238 1.36 19.09 1.50
CA ALA A 238 0.28 20.07 1.41
C ALA A 238 0.57 21.12 0.33
N ARG A 239 1.80 21.63 0.27
CA ARG A 239 2.24 22.59 -0.75
C ARG A 239 2.15 21.98 -2.16
N MET A 240 2.65 20.75 -2.34
CA MET A 240 2.52 20.04 -3.62
C MET A 240 1.06 19.92 -4.05
N ILE A 241 0.15 19.53 -3.14
CA ILE A 241 -1.28 19.41 -3.46
C ILE A 241 -1.89 20.77 -3.80
N MET A 242 -1.56 21.84 -3.06
CA MET A 242 -2.06 23.19 -3.35
C MET A 242 -1.59 23.70 -4.72
N GLU A 243 -0.31 23.51 -5.07
CA GLU A 243 0.21 23.86 -6.39
C GLU A 243 -0.51 23.10 -7.52
N LEU A 244 -0.87 21.83 -7.29
CA LEU A 244 -1.62 21.03 -8.24
C LEU A 244 -3.08 21.50 -8.35
N ILE A 245 -3.72 21.89 -7.25
CA ILE A 245 -5.08 22.46 -7.24
C ILE A 245 -5.11 23.76 -8.05
N GLU A 246 -4.13 24.65 -7.86
CA GLU A 246 -4.02 25.90 -8.62
C GLU A 246 -3.85 25.65 -10.12
N LYS A 247 -3.05 24.64 -10.50
CA LYS A 247 -2.86 24.25 -11.90
C LYS A 247 -4.09 23.58 -12.52
N ALA A 248 -4.92 22.92 -11.70
CA ALA A 248 -6.07 22.16 -12.17
C ALA A 248 -7.28 23.02 -12.56
N GLY A 249 -7.30 24.32 -12.20
CA GLY A 249 -8.36 25.26 -12.57
C GLY A 249 -9.61 25.09 -11.73
#